data_AF-A0A2M6ZS43-F1
#
_entry.id   AF-A0A2M6ZS43-F1
#
_cell.length_a   1.000
_cell.length_b   1.000
_cell.length_c   1.000
_cell.angle_alpha   90.00
_cell.angle_beta   90.00
_cell.angle_gamma   90.00
#
_symmetry.space_group_name_H-M   'P 1'
#
loop_
_entity.id
_entity.type
_entity.pdbx_description
1 polymer ?
#
loop_
_entity_poly.entity_id
_entity_poly.type
_entity_poly.pdbx_seq_one_letter_code
_entity_poly.pdbx_strand_id
1 'polypeptide(L)'
;MKKIKTYLKLIFLSLVSLAIVIGFSKTNVFESIDNWTFDIRQIAFAPDTIASSNIVMVWLDEGTMKNLPYRSPVPRDFLATLNNALVKTEPKIIAYDIFFKDPSFSNEDIVFARSLSLGPCYAVMPMRIGGCEEKNGETNSTGKGSLKDCVDLPLPLFKNSLKGLGLADLPFNAFDSIVRFSKFEFSTDLGITPSIAAIIFENIQEEKAIDVISNQKPWPSFGPFKLTPFVGNNQKTFIRFAGQPGEIGSKTNTFPTYPASLVAKGVLPQTWFKDKIVLVGAAYQDLE
;
A
#
# COMPACT_ATOMS: atom_id res chain seq x y z
N MET A 1 8.27 64.08 17.25
CA MET A 1 7.75 63.00 18.12
C MET A 1 6.57 62.20 17.55
N LYS A 2 5.55 62.82 16.93
CA LYS A 2 4.36 62.11 16.40
C LYS A 2 4.69 61.04 15.34
N LYS A 3 5.59 61.37 14.39
CA LYS A 3 6.06 60.42 13.35
C LYS A 3 6.78 59.20 13.93
N ILE A 4 7.65 59.39 14.93
CA ILE A 4 8.39 58.29 15.60
C ILE A 4 7.43 57.30 16.27
N LYS A 5 6.38 57.78 16.95
CA LYS A 5 5.34 56.93 17.53
C LYS A 5 4.55 56.14 16.47
N THR A 6 4.33 56.71 15.28
CA THR A 6 3.68 56.02 14.16
C THR A 6 4.56 54.89 13.60
N TYR A 7 5.86 55.14 13.39
CA TYR A 7 6.79 54.11 12.92
C TYR A 7 6.92 52.95 13.92
N LEU A 8 7.00 53.25 15.22
CA LEU A 8 7.05 52.21 16.25
C LEU A 8 5.81 51.31 16.25
N LYS A 9 4.62 51.88 16.01
CA LYS A 9 3.37 51.09 15.88
C LYS A 9 3.38 50.18 14.65
N LEU A 10 3.89 50.68 13.52
CA LEU A 10 3.99 49.88 12.28
C LEU A 10 5.01 48.74 12.42
N ILE A 11 6.16 49.01 13.05
CA ILE A 11 7.16 47.97 13.35
C ILE A 11 6.57 46.92 14.28
N PHE A 12 5.88 47.33 15.35
CA PHE A 12 5.22 46.39 16.26
C PHE A 12 4.16 45.54 15.55
N LEU A 13 3.32 46.14 14.70
CA LEU A 13 2.31 45.41 13.92
C LEU A 13 2.94 44.39 12.97
N SER A 14 4.04 44.76 12.30
CA SER A 14 4.80 43.86 11.43
C SER A 14 5.43 42.70 12.20
N LEU A 15 5.99 42.97 13.39
CA LEU A 15 6.55 41.92 14.24
C LEU A 15 5.47 40.96 14.75
N VAL A 16 4.29 41.47 15.11
CA VAL A 16 3.15 40.65 15.50
C VAL A 16 2.66 39.80 14.32
N SER A 17 2.54 40.36 13.11
CA SER A 17 2.12 39.56 11.94
C SER A 17 3.15 38.49 11.60
N LEU A 18 4.45 38.80 11.69
CA LEU A 18 5.52 37.83 11.47
C LEU A 18 5.50 36.73 12.53
N ALA A 19 5.28 37.07 13.80
CA ALA A 19 5.15 36.09 14.88
C ALA A 19 3.93 35.17 14.70
N ILE A 20 2.80 35.71 14.22
CA ILE A 20 1.62 34.91 13.85
C ILE A 20 1.96 33.99 12.68
N VAL A 21 2.58 34.49 11.60
CA VAL A 21 2.98 33.65 10.45
C VAL A 21 3.95 32.56 10.86
N ILE A 22 4.96 32.84 11.68
CA ILE A 22 5.90 31.85 12.21
C ILE A 22 5.19 30.85 13.13
N GLY A 23 4.24 31.32 13.95
CA GLY A 23 3.43 30.46 14.80
C GLY A 23 2.58 29.49 13.99
N PHE A 24 1.88 29.99 12.98
CA PHE A 24 1.04 29.21 12.08
C PHE A 24 1.85 28.34 11.11
N SER A 25 3.06 28.74 10.71
CA SER A 25 3.93 27.92 9.86
C SER A 25 4.53 26.72 10.62
N LYS A 26 4.52 26.77 11.96
CA LYS A 26 4.94 25.66 12.82
C LYS A 26 3.77 24.74 13.21
N THR A 27 2.55 25.07 12.82
CA THR A 27 1.38 24.23 13.05
C THR A 27 0.94 23.56 11.77
N ASN A 28 0.43 22.34 11.87
CA ASN A 28 -0.07 21.57 10.72
C ASN A 28 -1.49 22.01 10.30
N VAL A 29 -1.95 23.19 10.71
CA VAL A 29 -3.31 23.68 10.47
C VAL A 29 -3.61 23.79 8.97
N PHE A 30 -2.63 24.24 8.18
CA PHE A 30 -2.78 24.30 6.72
C PHE A 30 -2.84 22.92 6.08
N GLU A 31 -2.09 21.94 6.60
CA GLU A 31 -2.15 20.56 6.12
C GLU A 31 -3.51 19.93 6.42
N SER A 32 -4.07 20.15 7.62
CA SER A 32 -5.42 19.71 7.96
C SER A 32 -6.49 20.31 7.05
N ILE A 33 -6.38 21.60 6.71
CA ILE A 33 -7.30 22.26 5.78
C ILE A 33 -7.15 21.66 4.37
N ASP A 34 -5.93 21.45 3.89
CA ASP A 34 -5.72 20.86 2.57
C ASP A 34 -6.27 19.43 2.50
N ASN A 35 -5.99 18.58 3.50
CA ASN A 35 -6.53 17.23 3.61
C ASN A 35 -8.06 17.22 3.62
N TRP A 36 -8.69 18.11 4.38
CA TRP A 36 -10.15 18.22 4.41
C TRP A 36 -10.72 18.65 3.06
N THR A 37 -10.11 19.65 2.41
CA THR A 37 -10.56 20.08 1.08
C THR A 37 -10.29 19.01 0.02
N PHE A 38 -9.23 18.20 0.17
CA PHE A 38 -8.92 17.08 -0.70
C PHE A 38 -10.02 16.02 -0.64
N ASP A 39 -10.46 15.64 0.56
CA ASP A 39 -11.52 14.64 0.73
C ASP A 39 -12.83 15.11 0.08
N ILE A 40 -13.20 16.39 0.26
CA ILE A 40 -14.37 16.99 -0.41
C ILE A 40 -14.23 16.94 -1.93
N ARG A 41 -13.06 17.33 -2.45
CA ARG A 41 -12.81 17.31 -3.89
C ARG A 41 -12.95 15.89 -4.43
N GLN A 42 -12.42 14.90 -3.70
CA GLN A 42 -12.49 13.50 -4.10
C GLN A 42 -13.93 13.00 -4.19
N ILE A 43 -14.78 13.35 -3.22
CA ILE A 43 -16.19 12.98 -3.24
C ILE A 43 -16.96 13.71 -4.35
N ALA A 44 -16.70 15.01 -4.54
CA ALA A 44 -17.51 15.85 -5.43
C ALA A 44 -17.09 15.80 -6.90
N PHE A 45 -15.82 15.54 -7.19
CA PHE A 45 -15.23 15.80 -8.51
C PHE A 45 -14.26 14.71 -9.00
N ALA A 46 -13.96 13.68 -8.22
CA ALA A 46 -13.08 12.62 -8.71
C ALA A 46 -13.75 11.92 -9.90
N PRO A 47 -13.01 11.68 -11.01
CA PRO A 47 -13.51 10.83 -12.07
C PRO A 47 -13.82 9.44 -11.54
N ASP A 48 -14.89 8.81 -12.03
CA ASP A 48 -15.19 7.41 -11.72
C ASP A 48 -13.97 6.53 -11.96
N THR A 49 -13.53 5.83 -10.93
CA THR A 49 -12.49 4.82 -11.05
C THR A 49 -13.13 3.46 -11.24
N ILE A 50 -12.99 2.91 -12.45
CA ILE A 50 -13.39 1.53 -12.72
C ILE A 50 -12.22 0.63 -12.33
N ALA A 51 -12.46 -0.24 -11.36
CA ALA A 51 -11.50 -1.25 -10.98
C ALA A 51 -11.20 -2.21 -12.14
N SER A 52 -9.93 -2.60 -12.27
CA SER A 52 -9.53 -3.49 -13.35
C SER A 52 -10.11 -4.89 -13.12
N SER A 53 -10.84 -5.40 -14.11
CA SER A 53 -11.28 -6.80 -14.14
C SER A 53 -10.14 -7.81 -14.32
N ASN A 54 -8.89 -7.33 -14.46
CA ASN A 54 -7.69 -8.16 -14.49
C ASN A 54 -7.13 -8.46 -13.10
N ILE A 55 -7.64 -7.82 -12.05
CA ILE A 55 -7.26 -8.06 -10.66
C ILE A 55 -8.35 -8.92 -10.01
N VAL A 56 -7.93 -9.98 -9.33
CA VAL A 56 -8.80 -10.90 -8.60
C VAL A 56 -8.26 -11.09 -7.19
N MET A 57 -9.15 -11.05 -6.20
CA MET A 57 -8.83 -11.25 -4.80
C MET A 57 -9.13 -12.69 -4.38
N VAL A 58 -8.22 -13.29 -3.63
CA VAL A 58 -8.39 -14.59 -3.00
C VAL A 58 -8.21 -14.41 -1.50
N TRP A 59 -9.30 -14.60 -0.75
CA TRP A 59 -9.34 -14.27 0.66
C TRP A 59 -9.23 -15.51 1.53
N LEU A 60 -8.28 -15.48 2.47
CA LEU A 60 -8.34 -16.30 3.66
C LEU A 60 -9.46 -15.72 4.52
N ASP A 61 -10.64 -16.31 4.43
CA ASP A 61 -11.83 -15.85 5.14
C ASP A 61 -12.12 -16.71 6.35
N GLU A 62 -13.09 -16.31 7.16
CA GLU A 62 -13.46 -17.05 8.38
C GLU A 62 -13.86 -18.51 8.06
N GLY A 63 -14.51 -18.73 6.92
CA GLY A 63 -14.83 -20.07 6.41
C GLY A 63 -13.59 -20.90 6.07
N THR A 64 -12.56 -20.29 5.49
CA THR A 64 -11.27 -20.93 5.25
C THR A 64 -10.58 -21.24 6.57
N MET A 65 -10.45 -20.25 7.46
CA MET A 65 -9.70 -20.39 8.71
C MET A 65 -10.31 -21.42 9.67
N LYS A 66 -11.64 -21.53 9.74
CA LYS A 66 -12.32 -22.53 10.58
C LYS A 66 -11.96 -23.98 10.23
N ASN A 67 -11.59 -24.22 8.97
CA ASN A 67 -11.24 -25.56 8.48
C ASN A 67 -9.73 -25.87 8.62
N LEU A 68 -8.94 -24.91 9.10
CA LEU A 68 -7.51 -25.07 9.30
C LEU A 68 -7.21 -25.51 10.74
N PRO A 69 -6.14 -26.29 10.96
CA PRO A 69 -5.78 -26.79 12.30
C PRO A 69 -5.36 -25.67 13.27
N TYR A 70 -4.87 -24.55 12.75
CA TYR A 70 -4.46 -23.36 13.49
C TYR A 70 -4.54 -22.12 12.59
N ARG A 71 -4.56 -20.92 13.20
CA ARG A 71 -4.70 -19.65 12.46
C ARG A 71 -3.37 -18.99 12.07
N SER A 72 -2.37 -19.05 12.94
CA SER A 72 -1.09 -18.37 12.74
C SER A 72 0.09 -19.25 13.16
N PRO A 73 1.16 -19.34 12.33
CA PRO A 73 1.20 -18.90 10.93
C PRO A 73 0.13 -19.63 10.09
N VAL A 74 -0.23 -19.14 8.90
CA VAL A 74 -1.17 -19.88 8.03
C VAL A 74 -0.50 -21.21 7.62
N PRO A 75 -1.18 -22.38 7.79
CA PRO A 75 -0.64 -23.69 7.44
C PRO A 75 -0.05 -23.74 6.03
N ARG A 76 1.19 -24.23 5.93
CA ARG A 76 2.00 -24.14 4.71
C ARG A 76 1.61 -25.18 3.68
N ASP A 77 1.14 -26.33 4.13
CA ASP A 77 0.51 -27.35 3.30
C ASP A 77 -0.74 -26.82 2.57
N PHE A 78 -1.58 -26.06 3.27
CA PHE A 78 -2.73 -25.37 2.69
C PHE A 78 -2.29 -24.32 1.68
N LEU A 79 -1.33 -23.45 2.03
CA LEU A 79 -0.80 -22.43 1.11
C LEU A 79 -0.15 -23.06 -0.13
N ALA A 80 0.54 -24.20 0.01
CA ALA A 80 1.10 -24.94 -1.12
C ALA A 80 0.02 -25.49 -2.04
N THR A 81 -1.05 -26.05 -1.47
CA THR A 81 -2.21 -26.56 -2.21
C THR A 81 -2.90 -25.43 -2.97
N LEU A 82 -3.15 -24.30 -2.28
CA LEU A 82 -3.71 -23.09 -2.87
C LEU A 82 -2.84 -22.58 -4.02
N ASN A 83 -1.53 -22.44 -3.80
CA ASN A 83 -0.60 -21.94 -4.80
C ASN A 83 -0.54 -22.86 -6.02
N ASN A 84 -0.45 -24.19 -5.82
CA ASN A 84 -0.45 -25.15 -6.93
C ASN A 84 -1.73 -25.07 -7.77
N ALA A 85 -2.88 -24.89 -7.12
CA ALA A 85 -4.16 -24.68 -7.81
C ALA A 85 -4.14 -23.40 -8.65
N LEU A 86 -3.60 -22.30 -8.12
CA LEU A 86 -3.47 -21.02 -8.82
C LEU A 86 -2.47 -21.09 -9.97
N VAL A 87 -1.26 -21.60 -9.75
CA VAL A 87 -0.21 -21.71 -10.79
C VAL A 87 -0.69 -22.51 -11.99
N LYS A 88 -1.48 -23.58 -11.78
CA LYS A 88 -2.06 -24.39 -12.86
C LYS A 88 -2.96 -23.58 -13.81
N THR A 89 -3.50 -22.45 -13.36
CA THR A 89 -4.35 -21.58 -14.18
C THR A 89 -3.58 -20.61 -15.07
N GLU A 90 -2.24 -20.56 -14.96
CA GLU A 90 -1.38 -19.61 -15.67
C GLU A 90 -1.76 -18.13 -15.40
N PRO A 91 -1.74 -17.68 -14.13
CA PRO A 91 -1.96 -16.27 -13.81
C PRO A 91 -0.73 -15.44 -14.25
N LYS A 92 -0.93 -14.14 -14.49
CA LYS A 92 0.20 -13.21 -14.74
C LYS A 92 1.05 -13.05 -13.49
N ILE A 93 0.40 -12.88 -12.34
CA ILE A 93 1.05 -12.66 -11.05
C ILE A 93 0.21 -13.32 -9.95
N ILE A 94 0.87 -13.89 -8.95
CA ILE A 94 0.28 -14.25 -7.66
C ILE A 94 1.02 -13.45 -6.60
N ALA A 95 0.35 -12.54 -5.90
CA ALA A 95 0.96 -11.76 -4.82
C ALA A 95 0.30 -12.11 -3.48
N TYR A 96 1.13 -12.43 -2.50
CA TYR A 96 0.72 -12.77 -1.15
C TYR A 96 0.88 -11.57 -0.21
N ASP A 97 -0.23 -11.10 0.32
CA ASP A 97 -0.30 -10.20 1.47
C ASP A 97 -0.26 -11.02 2.78
N ILE A 98 0.82 -11.79 2.93
CA ILE A 98 1.09 -12.66 4.08
C ILE A 98 2.60 -12.60 4.37
N PHE A 99 2.97 -12.41 5.64
CA PHE A 99 4.38 -12.40 6.04
C PHE A 99 4.93 -13.82 6.21
N PHE A 100 6.05 -14.11 5.54
CA PHE A 100 6.75 -15.39 5.61
C PHE A 100 8.05 -15.32 6.43
N LYS A 101 8.05 -14.54 7.51
CA LYS A 101 9.23 -14.33 8.37
C LYS A 101 9.44 -15.44 9.39
N ASP A 102 8.35 -16.03 9.89
CA ASP A 102 8.38 -17.03 10.95
C ASP A 102 8.25 -18.45 10.37
N PRO A 103 9.02 -19.43 10.90
CA PRO A 103 8.93 -20.82 10.47
C PRO A 103 7.63 -21.48 10.95
N SER A 104 7.18 -22.53 10.25
CA SER A 104 6.18 -23.46 10.76
C SER A 104 6.79 -24.85 10.94
N PHE A 105 6.30 -25.85 10.21
CA PHE A 105 6.87 -27.18 10.14
C PHE A 105 7.82 -27.27 8.94
N SER A 106 9.07 -27.67 9.21
CA SER A 106 10.14 -27.67 8.20
C SER A 106 9.77 -28.37 6.89
N ASN A 107 9.05 -29.50 6.93
CA ASN A 107 8.65 -30.21 5.71
C ASN A 107 7.60 -29.43 4.91
N GLU A 108 6.65 -28.80 5.59
CA GLU A 108 5.59 -28.02 4.94
C GLU A 108 6.13 -26.71 4.37
N ASP A 109 7.06 -26.05 5.08
CA ASP A 109 7.78 -24.87 4.58
C ASP A 109 8.53 -25.21 3.26
N ILE A 110 9.19 -26.38 3.18
CA ILE A 110 9.87 -26.85 1.96
C ILE A 110 8.87 -27.09 0.82
N VAL A 111 7.73 -27.75 1.11
CA VAL A 111 6.69 -28.01 0.12
C VAL A 111 6.10 -26.70 -0.42
N PHE A 112 5.81 -25.74 0.46
CA PHE A 112 5.29 -24.44 0.06
C PHE A 112 6.32 -23.65 -0.74
N ALA A 113 7.57 -23.59 -0.30
CA ALA A 113 8.64 -22.92 -1.03
C ALA A 113 8.85 -23.52 -2.43
N ARG A 114 8.76 -24.85 -2.58
CA ARG A 114 8.79 -25.49 -3.90
C ARG A 114 7.60 -25.03 -4.75
N SER A 115 6.40 -24.99 -4.18
CA SER A 115 5.21 -24.52 -4.93
C SER A 115 5.38 -23.09 -5.44
N LEU A 116 5.91 -22.17 -4.61
CA LEU A 116 6.12 -20.77 -4.98
C LEU A 116 7.07 -20.65 -6.19
N SER A 117 8.10 -21.50 -6.26
CA SER A 117 9.07 -21.48 -7.36
C SER A 117 8.51 -21.87 -8.73
N LEU A 118 7.31 -22.49 -8.77
CA LEU A 118 6.66 -22.93 -10.00
C LEU A 118 5.94 -21.81 -10.76
N GLY A 119 5.71 -20.65 -10.13
CA GLY A 119 4.90 -19.57 -10.70
C GLY A 119 5.45 -18.16 -10.48
N PRO A 120 4.75 -17.14 -10.99
CA PRO A 120 5.11 -15.73 -10.83
C PRO A 120 4.67 -15.21 -9.45
N CYS A 121 5.27 -15.76 -8.40
CA CYS A 121 4.85 -15.50 -7.02
C CYS A 121 5.64 -14.35 -6.39
N TYR A 122 4.93 -13.43 -5.75
CA TYR A 122 5.47 -12.27 -5.03
C TYR A 122 4.90 -12.25 -3.62
N ALA A 123 5.61 -11.64 -2.67
CA ALA A 123 5.10 -11.51 -1.30
C ALA A 123 5.45 -10.16 -0.69
N VAL A 124 4.66 -9.78 0.29
CA VAL A 124 4.88 -8.57 1.08
C VAL A 124 5.97 -8.76 2.13
N MET A 125 6.67 -7.69 2.44
CA MET A 125 7.56 -7.56 3.60
C MET A 125 6.99 -6.49 4.53
N PRO A 126 6.95 -6.72 5.85
CA PRO A 126 6.55 -5.69 6.79
C PRO A 126 7.72 -4.74 7.08
N MET A 127 7.39 -3.47 7.24
CA MET A 127 8.31 -2.46 7.78
C MET A 127 8.16 -2.40 9.30
N ARG A 128 9.26 -2.34 10.05
CA ARG A 128 9.23 -2.21 11.51
C ARG A 128 9.01 -0.76 11.92
N ILE A 129 7.97 -0.53 12.73
CA ILE A 129 7.71 0.78 13.36
C ILE A 129 8.89 1.10 14.30
N GLY A 130 9.58 2.23 14.05
CA GLY A 130 10.72 2.71 14.83
C GLY A 130 12.11 2.34 14.31
N GLY A 131 12.22 1.41 13.35
CA GLY A 131 13.50 1.10 12.67
C GLY A 131 13.81 2.05 11.51
N CYS A 132 12.77 2.60 10.89
CA CYS A 132 12.84 3.58 9.81
C CYS A 132 12.12 4.86 10.24
N GLU A 133 12.81 5.83 10.84
CA GLU A 133 12.22 7.17 11.02
C GLU A 133 12.27 7.95 9.68
N GLU A 134 11.29 7.73 8.81
CA GLU A 134 10.90 8.78 7.86
C GLU A 134 10.01 9.78 8.61
N LYS A 135 10.61 10.79 9.25
CA LYS A 135 9.83 11.89 9.83
C LYS A 135 9.08 12.61 8.71
N ASN A 136 7.75 12.54 8.76
CA ASN A 136 6.83 13.37 7.98
C ASN A 136 6.98 13.34 6.46
N GLY A 137 7.43 12.23 5.86
CA GLY A 137 7.54 12.15 4.40
C GLY A 137 8.54 13.12 3.77
N GLU A 138 9.41 13.72 4.59
CA GLU A 138 10.59 14.44 4.16
C GLU A 138 11.81 13.61 4.55
N THR A 139 12.65 13.33 3.56
CA THR A 139 13.98 12.76 3.78
C THR A 139 14.81 13.79 4.52
N ASN A 140 14.73 13.79 5.85
CA ASN A 140 15.69 14.53 6.66
C ASN A 140 17.07 13.92 6.43
N SER A 141 17.80 14.52 5.48
CA SER A 141 19.19 14.23 5.14
C SER A 141 20.16 14.62 6.26
N THR A 142 19.65 14.90 7.46
CA THR A 142 20.37 15.38 8.62
C THR A 142 19.81 14.72 9.88
N GLY A 143 20.21 13.47 10.13
CA GLY A 143 19.77 12.81 11.35
C GLY A 143 20.29 11.41 11.59
N LYS A 144 21.59 11.16 11.40
CA LYS A 144 22.47 10.27 12.19
C LYS A 144 21.82 9.10 12.97
N GLY A 145 20.91 8.35 12.36
CA GLY A 145 20.38 7.07 12.81
C GLY A 145 20.65 6.09 11.67
N SER A 146 21.44 5.06 11.93
CA SER A 146 21.68 4.01 10.94
C SER A 146 20.33 3.36 10.64
N LEU A 147 19.86 3.43 9.39
CA LEU A 147 18.77 2.56 8.91
C LEU A 147 19.24 1.13 9.14
N LYS A 148 18.72 0.47 10.17
CA LYS A 148 19.13 -0.87 10.55
C LYS A 148 17.91 -1.61 11.08
N ASP A 149 17.73 -2.85 10.63
CA ASP A 149 16.63 -3.73 11.01
C ASP A 149 15.28 -3.07 10.69
N CYS A 150 15.19 -2.52 9.47
CA CYS A 150 14.06 -1.70 9.02
C CYS A 150 12.92 -2.58 8.47
N VAL A 151 13.28 -3.68 7.81
CA VAL A 151 12.36 -4.59 7.13
C VAL A 151 12.57 -6.01 7.67
N ASP A 152 11.49 -6.70 8.03
CA ASP A 152 11.60 -8.14 8.33
C ASP A 152 11.61 -8.92 7.00
N LEU A 153 12.76 -9.46 6.63
CA LEU A 153 12.87 -10.35 5.49
C LEU A 153 12.15 -11.68 5.74
N PRO A 154 11.55 -12.30 4.71
CA PRO A 154 11.06 -13.67 4.83
C PRO A 154 12.21 -14.64 5.06
N LEU A 155 11.89 -15.85 5.55
CA LEU A 155 12.88 -16.91 5.69
C LEU A 155 13.66 -17.11 4.37
N PRO A 156 14.98 -17.42 4.42
CA PRO A 156 15.80 -17.57 3.21
C PRO A 156 15.21 -18.54 2.19
N LEU A 157 14.55 -19.60 2.67
CA LEU A 157 13.86 -20.56 1.84
C LEU A 157 12.78 -19.92 0.96
N PHE A 158 11.93 -19.05 1.53
CA PHE A 158 10.88 -18.35 0.79
C PHE A 158 11.44 -17.22 -0.07
N LYS A 159 12.41 -16.48 0.46
CA LYS A 159 13.12 -15.42 -0.29
C LYS A 159 13.67 -15.95 -1.63
N ASN A 160 14.24 -17.15 -1.63
CA ASN A 160 14.83 -17.74 -2.83
C ASN A 160 13.80 -18.34 -3.80
N SER A 161 12.57 -18.60 -3.35
CA SER A 161 11.50 -19.15 -4.17
C SER A 161 10.60 -18.11 -4.83
N LEU A 162 10.53 -16.91 -4.26
CA LEU A 162 9.71 -15.81 -4.76
C LEU A 162 10.40 -15.05 -5.91
N LYS A 163 9.61 -14.51 -6.83
CA LYS A 163 10.09 -13.67 -7.94
C LYS A 163 10.38 -12.24 -7.52
N GLY A 164 9.71 -11.75 -6.49
CA GLY A 164 9.95 -10.43 -5.94
C GLY A 164 9.31 -10.24 -4.56
N LEU A 165 9.83 -9.24 -3.85
CA LEU A 165 9.43 -8.88 -2.50
C LEU A 165 9.25 -7.37 -2.43
N GLY A 166 8.11 -6.90 -1.93
CA GLY A 166 7.83 -5.47 -1.81
C GLY A 166 7.19 -5.11 -0.48
N LEU A 167 7.29 -3.84 -0.09
CA LEU A 167 6.69 -3.37 1.15
C LEU A 167 5.18 -3.20 1.00
N ALA A 168 4.43 -3.63 2.02
CA ALA A 168 3.01 -3.34 2.18
C ALA A 168 2.85 -2.30 3.30
N ASP A 169 3.21 -1.05 2.99
CA ASP A 169 3.01 0.07 3.90
C ASP A 169 2.22 1.18 3.21
N LEU A 170 1.29 1.77 3.96
CA LEU A 170 0.45 2.86 3.50
C LEU A 170 0.57 4.00 4.51
N PRO A 171 1.14 5.14 4.11
CA PRO A 171 1.25 6.28 5.01
C PRO A 171 -0.15 6.81 5.36
N PHE A 172 -0.49 6.78 6.63
CA PHE A 172 -1.69 7.40 7.19
C PHE A 172 -1.34 8.72 7.87
N ASN A 173 -2.31 9.62 7.95
CA ASN A 173 -2.14 10.86 8.69
C ASN A 173 -2.29 10.59 10.21
N ALA A 174 -1.31 11.02 11.00
CA ALA A 174 -1.26 10.72 12.43
C ALA A 174 -2.36 11.39 13.26
N PHE A 175 -3.04 12.41 12.73
CA PHE A 175 -4.08 13.16 13.44
C PHE A 175 -5.49 12.58 13.22
N ASP A 176 -5.77 12.00 12.05
CA ASP A 176 -7.10 11.46 11.71
C ASP A 176 -7.07 9.97 11.33
N SER A 177 -5.90 9.35 11.26
CA SER A 177 -5.68 7.95 10.86
C SER A 177 -6.18 7.61 9.45
N ILE A 178 -6.37 8.61 8.58
CA ILE A 178 -6.85 8.40 7.21
C ILE A 178 -5.66 8.23 6.26
N VAL A 179 -5.75 7.19 5.42
CA VAL A 179 -4.82 6.95 4.31
C VAL A 179 -5.26 7.77 3.10
N ARG A 180 -4.42 8.74 2.69
CA ARG A 180 -4.66 9.57 1.49
C ARG A 180 -3.61 9.36 0.40
N PHE A 181 -2.47 8.79 0.75
CA PHE A 181 -1.32 8.65 -0.13
C PHE A 181 -0.88 7.19 -0.20
N SER A 182 -0.40 6.80 -1.37
CA SER A 182 0.39 5.59 -1.57
C SER A 182 1.82 6.00 -1.90
N LYS A 183 2.79 5.17 -1.49
CA LYS A 183 4.20 5.34 -1.82
C LYS A 183 4.67 4.12 -2.63
N PHE A 184 5.44 4.36 -3.67
CA PHE A 184 5.98 3.28 -4.52
C PHE A 184 7.41 2.86 -4.16
N GLU A 185 8.13 3.69 -3.42
CA GLU A 185 9.51 3.42 -2.98
C GLU A 185 9.71 3.89 -1.54
N PHE A 186 10.50 3.16 -0.76
CA PHE A 186 10.80 3.46 0.64
C PHE A 186 12.31 3.45 0.86
N SER A 187 12.81 4.35 1.70
CA SER A 187 14.22 4.30 2.13
C SER A 187 14.36 3.36 3.33
N THR A 188 15.06 2.23 3.17
CA THR A 188 15.24 1.22 4.21
C THR A 188 16.71 0.88 4.43
N ASP A 189 16.99 -0.04 5.37
CA ASP A 189 18.32 -0.62 5.58
C ASP A 189 18.82 -1.48 4.40
N LEU A 190 17.92 -1.85 3.48
CA LEU A 190 18.24 -2.51 2.21
C LEU A 190 18.45 -1.52 1.05
N GLY A 191 18.38 -0.21 1.32
CA GLY A 191 18.40 0.85 0.31
C GLY A 191 16.99 1.23 -0.15
N ILE A 192 16.86 1.73 -1.39
CA ILE A 192 15.55 2.05 -1.96
C ILE A 192 14.79 0.75 -2.22
N THR A 193 13.72 0.54 -1.45
CA THR A 193 12.90 -0.67 -1.47
C THR A 193 11.53 -0.35 -2.05
N PRO A 194 11.10 -0.99 -3.15
CA PRO A 194 9.81 -0.72 -3.75
C PRO A 194 8.64 -1.28 -2.93
N SER A 195 7.46 -0.69 -3.11
CA SER A 195 6.21 -1.25 -2.59
C SER A 195 5.81 -2.48 -3.39
N ILE A 196 4.99 -3.36 -2.79
CA ILE A 196 4.49 -4.54 -3.49
C ILE A 196 3.67 -4.13 -4.74
N ALA A 197 2.92 -3.05 -4.66
CA ALA A 197 2.16 -2.52 -5.79
C ALA A 197 3.06 -2.03 -6.92
N ALA A 198 4.18 -1.39 -6.59
CA ALA A 198 5.16 -0.94 -7.58
C ALA A 198 5.79 -2.13 -8.32
N ILE A 199 6.24 -3.16 -7.59
CA ILE A 199 6.84 -4.35 -8.21
C ILE A 199 5.84 -5.05 -9.13
N ILE A 200 4.59 -5.23 -8.69
CA ILE A 200 3.54 -5.84 -9.51
C ILE A 200 3.32 -5.02 -10.78
N PHE A 201 3.21 -3.70 -10.65
CA PHE A 201 3.01 -2.80 -11.77
C PHE A 201 4.16 -2.87 -12.78
N GLU A 202 5.40 -2.75 -12.32
CA GLU A 202 6.60 -2.72 -13.15
C GLU A 202 6.82 -4.04 -13.91
N ASN A 203 6.50 -5.17 -13.27
CA ASN A 203 6.59 -6.48 -13.91
C ASN A 203 5.51 -6.72 -14.98
N ILE A 204 4.43 -5.93 -14.99
CA ILE A 204 3.34 -6.09 -15.95
C ILE A 204 3.45 -5.08 -17.09
N GLN A 205 3.83 -3.84 -16.79
CA GLN A 205 3.82 -2.74 -17.75
C GLN A 205 5.20 -2.45 -18.35
N GLU A 206 6.27 -3.05 -17.82
CA GLU A 206 7.67 -2.76 -18.23
C GLU A 206 8.06 -1.27 -18.10
N GLU A 207 7.23 -0.47 -17.41
CA GLU A 207 7.43 0.94 -17.08
C GLU A 207 7.63 1.08 -15.57
N LYS A 208 8.44 2.07 -15.14
CA LYS A 208 8.63 2.33 -13.70
C LYS A 208 7.36 2.90 -13.09
N ALA A 209 6.98 2.41 -11.91
CA ALA A 209 5.77 2.86 -11.22
C ALA A 209 5.83 4.37 -10.88
N ILE A 210 7.03 4.88 -10.59
CA ILE A 210 7.26 6.29 -10.29
C ILE A 210 6.94 7.21 -11.48
N ASP A 211 7.15 6.74 -12.71
CA ASP A 211 6.91 7.53 -13.92
C ASP A 211 5.40 7.72 -14.16
N VAL A 212 4.59 6.75 -13.74
CA VAL A 212 3.12 6.86 -13.78
C VAL A 212 2.58 7.91 -12.81
N ILE A 213 3.22 8.07 -11.64
CA ILE A 213 2.86 9.18 -10.73
C ILE A 213 3.08 10.50 -11.45
N SER A 214 4.20 10.65 -12.16
CA SER A 214 4.56 11.91 -12.81
C SER A 214 3.67 12.28 -14.02
N ASN A 215 3.08 11.28 -14.68
CA ASN A 215 2.32 11.45 -15.93
C ASN A 215 0.79 11.41 -15.79
N GLN A 216 0.24 11.69 -14.61
CA GLN A 216 -1.21 11.65 -14.43
C GLN A 216 -1.95 12.75 -15.21
N LYS A 217 -3.01 12.36 -15.95
CA LYS A 217 -3.90 13.30 -16.65
C LYS A 217 -4.42 14.35 -15.67
N PRO A 218 -4.33 15.66 -16.02
CA PRO A 218 -4.83 16.72 -15.15
C PRO A 218 -6.34 16.58 -14.93
N TRP A 219 -6.78 16.95 -13.73
CA TRP A 219 -8.21 17.15 -13.45
C TRP A 219 -8.82 18.23 -14.36
N PRO A 220 -10.16 18.20 -14.56
CA PRO A 220 -10.84 19.25 -15.30
C PRO A 220 -10.51 20.63 -14.72
N SER A 221 -10.11 21.56 -15.58
CA SER A 221 -9.83 22.95 -15.21
C SER A 221 -11.11 23.77 -15.23
N PHE A 222 -11.37 24.54 -14.16
CA PHE A 222 -12.47 25.51 -14.11
C PHE A 222 -11.89 26.92 -14.22
N GLY A 223 -11.85 27.46 -15.45
CA GLY A 223 -11.28 28.79 -15.70
C GLY A 223 -9.78 28.86 -15.35
N PRO A 224 -9.31 29.89 -14.63
CA PRO A 224 -7.88 30.00 -14.26
C PRO A 224 -7.46 29.01 -13.15
N PHE A 225 -8.41 28.30 -12.53
CA PHE A 225 -8.12 27.36 -11.46
C PHE A 225 -7.87 25.96 -12.03
N LYS A 226 -6.61 25.53 -11.95
CA LYS A 226 -6.21 24.16 -12.25
C LYS A 226 -6.22 23.37 -10.93
N LEU A 227 -7.12 22.38 -10.83
CA LEU A 227 -7.06 21.42 -9.74
C LEU A 227 -5.79 20.58 -9.93
N THR A 228 -4.93 20.56 -8.92
CA THR A 228 -3.66 19.84 -8.98
C THR A 228 -3.92 18.35 -9.19
N PRO A 229 -3.25 17.71 -10.17
CA PRO A 229 -3.30 16.26 -10.31
C PRO A 229 -2.77 15.60 -9.03
N PHE A 230 -3.05 14.30 -8.85
CA PHE A 230 -2.67 13.48 -7.70
C PHE A 230 -1.15 13.25 -7.53
N VAL A 231 -0.31 14.17 -8.02
CA VAL A 231 1.14 14.12 -7.88
C VAL A 231 1.49 14.63 -6.49
N GLY A 232 1.81 13.70 -5.59
CA GLY A 232 2.48 14.06 -4.34
C GLY A 232 3.94 14.42 -4.63
N ASN A 233 4.49 15.32 -3.83
CA ASN A 233 5.94 15.48 -3.77
C ASN A 233 6.55 14.23 -3.10
N ASN A 234 7.83 13.93 -3.32
CA ASN A 234 8.57 12.87 -2.60
C ASN A 234 8.03 11.42 -2.76
N GLN A 235 7.91 10.92 -4.00
CA GLN A 235 7.55 9.51 -4.30
C GLN A 235 6.16 9.05 -3.81
N LYS A 236 5.28 10.00 -3.45
CA LYS A 236 3.90 9.74 -3.04
C LYS A 236 2.93 10.06 -4.17
N THR A 237 1.88 9.27 -4.30
CA THR A 237 0.70 9.61 -5.11
C THR A 237 -0.51 9.64 -4.21
N PHE A 238 -1.42 10.58 -4.43
CA PHE A 238 -2.72 10.50 -3.78
C PHE A 238 -3.48 9.28 -4.29
N ILE A 239 -4.18 8.60 -3.39
CA ILE A 239 -5.01 7.44 -3.69
C ILE A 239 -6.37 7.93 -4.17
N ARG A 240 -6.82 7.38 -5.30
CA ARG A 240 -8.22 7.49 -5.70
C ARG A 240 -9.01 6.35 -5.07
N PHE A 241 -9.89 6.68 -4.14
CA PHE A 241 -10.76 5.70 -3.52
C PHE A 241 -11.73 5.12 -4.55
N ALA A 242 -11.66 3.81 -4.75
CA ALA A 242 -12.43 3.09 -5.78
C ALA A 242 -13.66 2.33 -5.22
N GLY A 243 -13.99 2.54 -3.95
CA GLY A 243 -15.13 1.90 -3.30
C GLY A 243 -14.80 1.34 -1.93
N GLN A 244 -15.85 0.98 -1.20
CA GLN A 244 -15.78 0.37 0.13
C GLN A 244 -15.05 -0.99 0.12
N PRO A 245 -14.59 -1.48 1.29
CA PRO A 245 -14.06 -2.83 1.41
C PRO A 245 -15.02 -3.87 0.82
N GLY A 246 -14.46 -4.89 0.16
CA GLY A 246 -15.26 -5.95 -0.46
C GLY A 246 -15.89 -6.88 0.57
N GLU A 247 -16.86 -7.67 0.11
CA GLU A 247 -17.44 -8.81 0.81
C GLU A 247 -17.42 -10.03 -0.11
N ILE A 248 -17.14 -11.22 0.40
CA ILE A 248 -16.98 -12.42 -0.42
C ILE A 248 -18.24 -12.72 -1.22
N GLY A 249 -18.08 -12.90 -2.53
CA GLY A 249 -19.18 -13.20 -3.44
C GLY A 249 -20.13 -12.03 -3.72
N SER A 250 -19.91 -10.85 -3.14
CA SER A 250 -20.74 -9.67 -3.41
C SER A 250 -20.49 -9.13 -4.82
N LYS A 251 -21.58 -8.81 -5.52
CA LYS A 251 -21.56 -8.16 -6.83
C LYS A 251 -21.17 -6.68 -6.76
N THR A 252 -21.19 -6.09 -5.57
CA THR A 252 -20.81 -4.69 -5.35
C THR A 252 -19.33 -4.52 -5.06
N ASN A 253 -18.55 -5.61 -5.02
CA ASN A 253 -17.13 -5.52 -4.82
C ASN A 253 -16.43 -4.79 -5.95
N THR A 254 -15.50 -3.93 -5.58
CA THR A 254 -14.54 -3.29 -6.49
C THR A 254 -13.76 -4.33 -7.28
N PHE A 255 -13.33 -5.43 -6.65
CA PHE A 255 -12.63 -6.53 -7.33
C PHE A 255 -13.39 -7.86 -7.16
N PRO A 256 -13.39 -8.76 -8.16
CA PRO A 256 -13.86 -10.13 -7.98
C PRO A 256 -13.12 -10.79 -6.81
N THR A 257 -13.86 -11.32 -5.84
CA THR A 257 -13.30 -11.87 -4.60
C THR A 257 -13.81 -13.28 -4.35
N TYR A 258 -12.89 -14.19 -4.07
CA TYR A 258 -13.18 -15.61 -3.88
C TYR A 258 -12.56 -16.17 -2.59
N PRO A 259 -13.21 -17.13 -1.90
CA PRO A 259 -12.61 -17.80 -0.76
C PRO A 259 -11.42 -18.68 -1.17
N ALA A 260 -10.31 -18.58 -0.45
CA ALA A 260 -9.11 -19.38 -0.68
C ALA A 260 -9.38 -20.88 -0.56
N SER A 261 -10.25 -21.31 0.37
CA SER A 261 -10.62 -22.72 0.52
C SER A 261 -11.29 -23.31 -0.74
N LEU A 262 -12.07 -22.53 -1.49
CA LEU A 262 -12.69 -22.99 -2.74
C LEU A 262 -11.69 -23.06 -3.90
N VAL A 263 -10.75 -22.11 -3.95
CA VAL A 263 -9.63 -22.11 -4.90
C VAL A 263 -8.75 -23.34 -4.68
N ALA A 264 -8.33 -23.58 -3.43
CA ALA A 264 -7.47 -24.70 -3.06
C ALA A 264 -8.10 -26.07 -3.38
N LYS A 265 -9.43 -26.18 -3.24
CA LYS A 265 -10.19 -27.39 -3.60
C LYS A 265 -10.41 -27.55 -5.12
N GLY A 266 -10.04 -26.56 -5.94
CA GLY A 266 -10.23 -26.59 -7.39
C GLY A 266 -11.70 -26.52 -7.82
N VAL A 267 -12.59 -25.97 -6.96
CA VAL A 267 -14.03 -25.89 -7.24
C VAL A 267 -14.35 -24.75 -8.22
N LEU A 268 -13.54 -23.68 -8.19
CA LEU A 268 -13.75 -22.52 -9.03
C LEU A 268 -13.20 -22.75 -10.45
N PRO A 269 -13.85 -22.18 -11.50
CA PRO A 269 -13.36 -22.29 -12.86
C PRO A 269 -11.94 -21.75 -13.03
N GLN A 270 -11.05 -22.56 -13.61
CA GLN A 270 -9.64 -22.16 -13.83
C GLN A 270 -9.51 -20.91 -14.71
N THR A 271 -10.44 -20.71 -15.64
CA THR A 271 -10.49 -19.53 -16.52
C THR A 271 -10.68 -18.21 -15.76
N TRP A 272 -11.13 -18.23 -14.51
CA TRP A 272 -11.29 -17.02 -13.70
C TRP A 272 -9.95 -16.44 -13.22
N PHE A 273 -8.88 -17.24 -13.21
CA PHE A 273 -7.56 -16.83 -12.73
C PHE A 273 -6.51 -16.73 -13.85
N LYS A 274 -6.80 -17.32 -15.01
CA LYS A 274 -5.92 -17.26 -16.18
C LYS A 274 -5.65 -15.81 -16.63
N ASP A 275 -4.38 -15.49 -16.86
CA ASP A 275 -3.92 -14.16 -17.27
C ASP A 275 -4.29 -13.01 -16.30
N LYS A 276 -4.66 -13.34 -15.04
CA LYS A 276 -5.02 -12.37 -14.00
C LYS A 276 -3.87 -12.05 -13.07
N ILE A 277 -3.99 -10.91 -12.39
CA ILE A 277 -3.25 -10.57 -11.18
C ILE A 277 -4.07 -11.10 -10.01
N VAL A 278 -3.52 -12.09 -9.30
CA VAL A 278 -4.19 -12.72 -8.16
C VAL A 278 -3.57 -12.19 -6.88
N LEU A 279 -4.37 -11.54 -6.04
CA LEU A 279 -3.95 -11.04 -4.73
C LEU A 279 -4.51 -11.96 -3.63
N VAL A 280 -3.62 -12.61 -2.89
CA VAL A 280 -3.97 -13.53 -1.80
C VAL A 280 -3.75 -12.81 -0.47
N GLY A 281 -4.78 -12.67 0.36
CA GLY A 281 -4.66 -11.93 1.63
C GLY A 281 -5.62 -12.41 2.70
N ALA A 282 -5.42 -11.91 3.92
CA ALA A 282 -6.31 -12.19 5.05
C ALA A 282 -7.56 -11.31 5.02
N ALA A 283 -8.72 -11.93 5.22
CA ALA A 283 -10.00 -11.26 5.41
C ALA A 283 -10.81 -11.97 6.53
N TYR A 284 -10.10 -12.43 7.56
CA TYR A 284 -10.66 -12.97 8.78
C TYR A 284 -10.38 -12.01 9.94
N GLN A 285 -11.18 -12.09 11.00
CA GLN A 285 -10.90 -11.36 12.22
C GLN A 285 -9.86 -12.13 13.03
N ASP A 286 -8.79 -11.46 13.44
CA ASP A 286 -7.96 -11.95 14.52
C ASP A 286 -8.82 -11.92 15.78
N LEU A 287 -9.03 -13.09 16.39
CA LEU A 287 -9.71 -13.18 17.68
C LEU A 287 -8.76 -12.57 18.71
N GLU A 288 -9.12 -11.39 19.22
CA GLU A 288 -8.43 -10.75 20.37
C GLU A 288 -8.40 -11.66 21.61
#